data_AF-A0A543JRI8-F1
#
_entry.id   AF-A0A543JRI8-F1
#
_cell.length_a   1.000
_cell.length_b   1.000
_cell.length_c   1.000
_cell.angle_alpha   90.00
_cell.angle_beta   90.00
_cell.angle_gamma   90.00
#
_symmetry.space_group_name_H-M   'P 1'
#
loop_
_entity.id
_entity.type
_entity.pdbx_description
1 polymer ?
#
loop_
_entity_poly.entity_id
_entity_poly.type
_entity_poly.pdbx_seq_one_letter_code
_entity_poly.pdbx_strand_id
1 'polypeptide(L)'
;MREIQHHTVERRRSPRTLESLSTTLGWHPQHLDAVLHGRRPPEADEPITNPTDSLWSRLDGFEQRLNDITNLLDDLKSDISNVLEHVRDRR
;
A
#
# COMPACT_ATOMS: atom_id res chain seq x y z
N MET A 1 20.59 -9.32 -34.42
CA MET A 1 20.50 -7.84 -34.35
C MET A 1 19.31 -7.33 -35.16
N ARG A 2 18.11 -7.92 -35.01
CA ARG A 2 16.91 -7.45 -35.74
C ARG A 2 15.68 -7.33 -34.82
N GLU A 3 15.71 -7.96 -33.64
CA GLU A 3 14.56 -7.94 -32.72
C GLU A 3 14.49 -6.68 -31.82
N ILE A 4 15.60 -6.11 -31.38
CA ILE A 4 15.62 -4.91 -30.50
C ILE A 4 15.12 -3.65 -31.26
N GLN A 5 15.28 -3.59 -32.58
CA GLN A 5 14.87 -2.44 -33.40
C GLN A 5 13.35 -2.35 -33.63
N HIS A 6 12.61 -3.45 -33.49
CA HIS A 6 11.22 -3.49 -33.92
C HIS A 6 10.20 -3.74 -32.80
N HIS A 7 10.64 -3.80 -31.52
CA HIS A 7 9.77 -4.04 -30.34
C HIS A 7 8.77 -5.20 -30.51
N THR A 8 9.01 -6.14 -31.43
CA THR A 8 7.93 -6.99 -31.96
C THR A 8 7.64 -8.23 -31.11
N VAL A 9 8.48 -8.51 -30.11
CA VAL A 9 8.32 -9.70 -29.26
C VAL A 9 8.57 -9.36 -27.79
N GLU A 10 7.51 -8.99 -27.07
CA GLU A 10 7.51 -8.98 -25.61
C GLU A 10 7.44 -10.41 -25.09
N ARG A 11 8.60 -11.03 -24.84
CA ARG A 11 8.63 -12.33 -24.16
C ARG A 11 8.33 -12.10 -22.69
N ARG A 12 7.07 -12.33 -22.28
CA ARG A 12 6.67 -12.38 -20.87
C ARG A 12 7.44 -13.52 -20.18
N ARG A 13 8.52 -13.18 -19.47
CA ARG A 13 9.27 -14.11 -18.62
C ARG A 13 8.51 -14.31 -17.31
N SER A 14 8.62 -15.50 -16.73
CA SER A 14 7.97 -15.75 -15.44
C SER A 14 8.56 -14.83 -14.36
N PRO A 15 7.78 -14.44 -13.34
CA PRO A 15 8.26 -13.59 -12.26
C PRO A 15 9.55 -14.13 -11.61
N ARG A 16 9.63 -15.45 -11.40
CA ARG A 16 10.79 -16.14 -10.84
C ARG A 16 12.05 -16.01 -11.71
N THR A 17 11.89 -15.98 -13.04
CA THR A 17 13.02 -15.77 -13.96
C THR A 17 13.47 -14.31 -13.94
N LEU A 18 12.54 -13.34 -13.90
CA LEU A 18 12.90 -11.93 -13.77
C LEU A 18 13.65 -11.66 -12.47
N GLU A 19 13.19 -12.24 -11.37
CA GLU A 19 13.86 -12.17 -10.07
C GLU A 19 15.28 -12.72 -10.13
N SER A 20 15.46 -13.94 -10.66
CA SER A 20 16.77 -14.59 -10.79
C SER A 20 17.75 -13.77 -11.63
N LEU A 21 17.27 -13.20 -12.74
CA LEU A 21 18.08 -12.35 -13.62
C LEU A 21 18.45 -11.04 -12.92
N SER A 22 17.50 -10.43 -12.20
CA SER A 22 17.72 -9.20 -11.45
C SER A 22 18.82 -9.37 -10.40
N THR A 23 18.72 -10.44 -9.60
CA THR A 23 19.73 -10.78 -8.59
C THR A 23 21.08 -11.10 -9.21
N THR A 24 21.12 -11.81 -10.35
CA THR A 24 22.37 -12.14 -11.07
C THR A 24 23.09 -10.88 -11.58
N LEU A 25 22.33 -9.84 -11.95
CA LEU A 25 22.86 -8.55 -12.38
C LEU A 25 23.25 -7.63 -11.20
N GLY A 26 23.09 -8.08 -9.96
CA GLY A 26 23.33 -7.27 -8.76
C GLY A 26 22.27 -6.19 -8.53
N TRP A 27 21.08 -6.35 -9.10
CA TRP A 27 19.94 -5.47 -8.86
C TRP A 27 18.98 -6.06 -7.83
N HIS A 28 18.10 -5.21 -7.30
CA HIS A 28 17.03 -5.65 -6.41
C HIS A 28 16.18 -6.73 -7.08
N PRO A 29 15.75 -7.80 -6.39
CA PRO A 29 14.99 -8.91 -6.99
C PRO A 29 13.71 -8.47 -7.74
N GLN A 30 13.08 -7.38 -7.28
CA GLN A 30 11.87 -6.81 -7.91
C GLN A 30 12.16 -5.76 -9.00
N HIS A 31 13.42 -5.45 -9.30
CA HIS A 31 13.80 -4.38 -10.22
C HIS A 31 13.24 -4.62 -11.64
N LEU A 32 13.51 -5.79 -12.23
CA LEU A 32 13.02 -6.11 -13.56
C LEU A 32 11.48 -6.24 -13.63
N ASP A 33 10.85 -6.67 -12.54
CA ASP A 33 9.38 -6.68 -12.44
C ASP A 33 8.81 -5.25 -12.41
N ALA A 34 9.43 -4.34 -11.65
CA ALA A 34 9.03 -2.94 -11.60
C ALA A 34 9.17 -2.26 -12.96
N VAL A 35 10.31 -2.46 -13.65
CA VAL A 35 10.54 -1.96 -15.02
C VAL A 35 9.46 -2.47 -15.99
N LEU A 36 9.14 -3.77 -15.92
CA LEU A 36 8.12 -4.38 -16.79
C LEU A 36 6.73 -3.76 -16.59
N HIS A 37 6.38 -3.39 -15.36
CA HIS A 37 5.09 -2.78 -15.02
C HIS A 37 5.11 -1.24 -15.06
N GLY A 38 6.19 -0.62 -15.55
CA GLY A 38 6.33 0.85 -15.59
C GLY A 38 6.39 1.51 -14.21
N ARG A 39 6.69 0.74 -13.15
CA ARG A 39 6.88 1.25 -11.78
C ARG A 39 8.33 1.71 -11.61
N ARG A 40 8.56 2.61 -10.64
CA ARG A 40 9.92 2.99 -10.23
C ARG A 40 10.63 1.76 -9.65
N PRO A 41 11.79 1.34 -10.19
CA PRO A 41 12.52 0.21 -9.64
C PRO A 41 13.10 0.57 -8.26
N PRO A 42 13.06 -0.36 -7.29
CA PRO A 42 13.74 -0.20 -6.01
C PRO A 42 15.26 -0.19 -6.18
N GLU A 43 15.94 0.45 -5.23
CA GLU A 43 17.41 0.45 -5.18
C GLU A 43 17.94 -0.93 -4.76
N ALA A 44 19.17 -1.26 -5.15
CA ALA A 44 19.74 -2.60 -4.91
C ALA A 44 19.81 -2.96 -3.41
N ASP A 45 20.03 -1.96 -2.56
CA ASP A 45 20.14 -2.11 -1.09
C ASP A 45 18.80 -1.90 -0.36
N GLU A 46 17.72 -1.63 -1.10
CA GLU A 46 16.41 -1.43 -0.49
C GLU A 46 15.89 -2.76 0.09
N PRO A 47 15.36 -2.77 1.32
CA PRO A 47 14.79 -3.98 1.89
C PRO A 47 13.65 -4.49 1.02
N ILE A 48 13.61 -5.80 0.77
CA ILE A 48 12.49 -6.46 0.08
C ILE A 48 11.25 -6.33 0.97
N THR A 49 10.50 -5.25 0.79
CA THR A 49 9.20 -5.08 1.40
C THR A 49 8.18 -5.72 0.47
N ASN A 50 7.42 -6.70 0.96
CA ASN A 50 6.29 -7.17 0.18
C ASN A 50 5.30 -5.99 0.08
N PRO A 51 4.91 -5.58 -1.14
CA PRO A 51 3.92 -4.51 -1.29
C PRO A 51 2.63 -4.81 -0.52
N THR A 52 2.28 -6.10 -0.44
CA THR A 52 1.17 -6.62 0.34
C THR A 52 1.28 -6.26 1.83
N ASP A 53 2.45 -6.43 2.46
CA ASP A 53 2.66 -6.14 3.88
C ASP A 53 2.52 -4.65 4.18
N SER A 54 3.02 -3.79 3.29
CA SER A 54 2.84 -2.33 3.38
C SER A 54 1.37 -1.92 3.25
N LEU A 55 0.63 -2.55 2.34
CA LEU A 55 -0.81 -2.30 2.18
C LEU A 55 -1.60 -2.74 3.41
N TRP A 56 -1.29 -3.91 3.99
CA TRP A 56 -1.93 -4.37 5.23
C TRP A 56 -1.69 -3.40 6.39
N SER A 57 -0.45 -2.98 6.61
CA SER A 57 -0.14 -2.00 7.67
C SER A 57 -0.87 -0.68 7.48
N ARG A 58 -1.04 -0.22 6.24
CA ARG A 58 -1.82 0.99 5.93
C ARG A 58 -3.31 0.78 6.20
N LEU A 59 -3.86 -0.39 5.84
CA LEU A 59 -5.26 -0.74 6.11
C LEU A 59 -5.56 -0.82 7.60
N ASP A 60 -4.69 -1.47 8.39
CA ASP A 60 -4.81 -1.51 9.85
C ASP A 60 -4.82 -0.10 10.46
N GLY A 61 -3.93 0.77 9.96
CA GLY A 61 -3.89 2.17 10.39
C GLY A 61 -5.16 2.97 10.03
N PHE A 62 -5.82 2.64 8.91
CA PHE A 62 -7.11 3.22 8.56
C PHE A 62 -8.24 2.69 9.43
N GLU A 63 -8.27 1.39 9.69
CA GLU A 63 -9.27 0.75 10.55
C GLU A 63 -9.21 1.34 11.97
N GLN A 64 -8.01 1.50 12.54
CA GLN A 64 -7.85 2.13 13.84
C GLN A 64 -8.42 3.56 13.87
N ARG A 65 -8.11 4.37 12.85
CA ARG A 65 -8.63 5.75 12.76
C ARG A 65 -10.15 5.80 12.64
N LEU A 66 -10.76 4.86 11.92
CA LEU A 66 -12.22 4.78 11.81
C LEU A 66 -12.87 4.41 13.14
N ASN A 67 -12.25 3.50 13.90
CA ASN A 67 -12.70 3.16 15.24
C ASN A 67 -12.59 4.37 16.18
N ASP A 68 -11.49 5.10 16.14
CA ASP A 68 -11.29 6.31 16.95
C ASP A 68 -12.34 7.40 16.64
N ILE A 69 -12.64 7.62 15.35
CA ILE A 69 -13.69 8.55 14.92
C ILE A 69 -15.06 8.10 15.42
N THR A 70 -15.35 6.80 15.36
CA THR A 70 -16.62 6.24 15.82
C THR A 70 -16.81 6.47 17.32
N ASN A 71 -15.78 6.21 18.12
CA ASN A 71 -15.80 6.46 19.55
C ASN A 71 -16.02 7.95 19.86
N LEU A 72 -15.32 8.84 19.15
CA LEU A 72 -15.50 10.29 19.33
C LEU A 72 -16.92 10.75 19.01
N LEU A 73 -17.56 10.18 17.99
CA LEU A 73 -18.94 10.49 17.63
C LEU A 73 -19.94 10.00 18.68
N ASP A 74 -19.69 8.84 19.28
CA ASP A 74 -20.52 8.30 20.37
C ASP A 74 -20.38 9.14 21.65
N ASP A 75 -19.17 9.56 21.99
CA ASP A 75 -18.91 10.47 23.11
C ASP A 75 -19.63 11.81 22.91
N LEU A 76 -19.49 12.42 21.72
CA LEU A 76 -20.15 13.68 21.39
C LEU A 76 -21.69 13.55 21.46
N LYS A 77 -22.24 12.42 21.02
CA LYS A 77 -23.67 12.13 21.12
C LYS A 77 -24.13 12.03 22.58
N SER A 78 -23.33 11.40 23.44
CA SER A 78 -23.59 11.31 24.88
C SER A 78 -23.61 12.71 25.51
N ASP A 79 -22.58 13.53 25.23
CA ASP A 79 -22.47 14.89 25.75
C ASP A 79 -23.66 15.77 25.35
N ILE A 80 -24.07 15.71 24.08
CA ILE A 80 -25.23 16.46 23.59
C ILE A 80 -26.50 15.99 24.31
N SER A 81 -26.66 14.69 24.55
CA SER A 81 -27.82 14.15 25.28
C SER A 81 -27.86 14.65 26.72
N ASN A 82 -26.71 14.67 27.41
CA ASN A 82 -26.59 15.20 28.77
C ASN A 82 -26.93 16.71 28.83
N VAL A 83 -26.46 17.50 27.86
CA VAL A 83 -26.78 18.93 27.79
C VAL A 83 -28.28 19.15 27.55
N LEU A 84 -28.90 18.35 26.67
CA LEU A 84 -30.34 18.43 26.42
C LEU A 84 -31.18 18.08 27.66
N GLU A 85 -30.76 17.07 28.43
CA GLU A 85 -31.41 16.71 29.69
C GLU A 85 -31.31 17.85 30.70
N HIS A 86 -30.12 18.44 30.86
CA HIS A 86 -29.89 19.55 31.78
C HIS A 86 -30.71 20.81 31.41
N VAL A 87 -30.86 21.10 30.11
CA VAL A 87 -31.69 22.22 29.63
C VAL A 87 -33.17 21.97 29.88
N ARG A 88 -33.64 20.71 29.76
CA ARG A 88 -35.04 20.34 30.03
C ARG A 88 -35.38 20.44 31.50
N ASP A 89 -34.49 19.99 32.39
CA ASP A 89 -34.71 20.01 33.84
C ASP A 89 -34.74 21.44 34.42
N ARG A 90 -34.15 22.41 33.69
CA ARG A 90 -34.09 23.83 34.09
C ARG A 90 -35.32 24.65 33.70
N ARG A 91 -36.30 24.08 33.00
CA ARG A 91 -37.49 24.77 32.47
C ARG A 91 -38.77 24.34 33.18
#